data_AF-A0A1H6FWD0-F1
#
_entry.id   AF-A0A1H6FWD0-F1
#
_cell.length_a   1.000
_cell.length_b   1.000
_cell.length_c   1.000
_cell.angle_alpha   90.00
_cell.angle_beta   90.00
_cell.angle_gamma   90.00
#
_symmetry.space_group_name_H-M   'P 1'
#
loop_
_entity.id
_entity.type
_entity.pdbx_description
1 polymer ?
#
loop_
_entity_poly.entity_id
_entity_poly.type
_entity_poly.pdbx_seq_one_letter_code
_entity_poly.pdbx_strand_id
1 'polypeptide(L)'
;MAKQRQVKRQMRVGALQAIPELESRSDEELLREQRHRVAARAILGARAAERYDAKTARRYFNEALAGAHPHERPALRQMMKASLALAERRPDELAEAVQKLGQEPPSRRQLMVLRLVGLIAPPPGSSLAVRARAFLLLALIVVLLLAVGAGIAQLAALPFGGVGFFGSVLLGGLIVVAVIAVLALMGRRRQGRLRERQRERLNELRERARP
;
A
#
# COMPACT_ATOMS: atom_id res chain seq x y z
N MET A 1 -47.61 -8.39 -12.43
CA MET A 1 -46.40 -9.24 -12.26
C MET A 1 -45.25 -8.97 -13.23
N ALA A 2 -45.44 -8.28 -14.38
CA ALA A 2 -44.35 -7.99 -15.33
C ALA A 2 -43.26 -7.05 -14.78
N LYS A 3 -43.63 -6.00 -14.02
CA LYS A 3 -42.68 -5.07 -13.37
C LYS A 3 -41.74 -5.76 -12.37
N GLN A 4 -42.23 -6.71 -11.57
CA GLN A 4 -41.39 -7.46 -10.62
C GLN A 4 -40.35 -8.36 -11.31
N ARG A 5 -40.72 -8.98 -12.45
CA ARG A 5 -39.76 -9.76 -13.25
C ARG A 5 -38.68 -8.87 -13.89
N GLN A 6 -39.03 -7.65 -14.33
CA GLN A 6 -38.06 -6.69 -14.85
C GLN A 6 -37.08 -6.20 -13.77
N VAL A 7 -37.56 -5.93 -12.56
CA VAL A 7 -36.70 -5.54 -11.42
C VAL A 7 -35.76 -6.68 -11.02
N LYS A 8 -36.26 -7.93 -10.91
CA LYS A 8 -35.41 -9.11 -10.66
C LYS A 8 -34.41 -9.37 -11.78
N ARG A 9 -34.77 -9.10 -13.04
CA ARG A 9 -33.86 -9.27 -14.19
C ARG A 9 -32.78 -8.19 -14.20
N GLN A 10 -33.11 -6.92 -13.93
CA GLN A 10 -32.14 -5.82 -13.78
C GLN A 10 -31.16 -6.04 -12.62
N MET A 11 -31.61 -6.61 -11.50
CA MET A 11 -30.75 -6.93 -10.36
C MET A 11 -29.76 -8.07 -10.66
N ARG A 12 -30.03 -8.90 -11.68
CA ARG A 12 -29.14 -9.94 -12.21
C ARG A 12 -28.14 -9.45 -13.25
N VAL A 13 -28.34 -8.28 -13.86
CA VAL A 13 -27.39 -7.70 -14.84
C VAL A 13 -26.45 -6.73 -14.14
N GLY A 14 -25.93 -7.14 -12.98
CA GLY A 14 -24.95 -6.37 -12.25
C GLY A 14 -23.60 -6.47 -12.96
N ALA A 15 -23.10 -5.41 -13.60
CA ALA A 15 -21.75 -5.44 -14.17
C ALA A 15 -20.71 -5.82 -13.10
N LEU A 16 -20.93 -5.41 -11.85
CA LEU A 16 -20.14 -5.78 -10.67
C LEU A 16 -20.16 -7.28 -10.33
N GLN A 17 -21.12 -8.08 -10.82
CA GLN A 17 -21.14 -9.54 -10.57
C GLN A 17 -20.02 -10.27 -11.30
N ALA A 18 -19.48 -9.68 -12.36
CA ALA A 18 -18.35 -10.25 -13.11
C ALA A 18 -16.99 -9.99 -12.44
N ILE A 19 -16.93 -9.27 -11.31
CA ILE A 19 -15.65 -8.96 -10.64
C ILE A 19 -14.85 -10.22 -10.29
N PRO A 20 -15.42 -11.27 -9.66
CA PRO A 20 -14.67 -12.47 -9.28
C PRO A 20 -14.07 -13.20 -10.50
N GLU A 21 -14.75 -13.18 -11.65
CA GLU A 21 -14.27 -13.81 -12.89
C GLU A 21 -13.13 -13.02 -13.55
N LEU A 22 -13.08 -11.71 -13.32
CA LEU A 22 -12.10 -10.80 -13.90
C LEU A 22 -10.90 -10.53 -12.98
N GLU A 23 -10.99 -10.87 -11.70
CA GLU A 23 -9.98 -10.57 -10.69
C GLU A 23 -8.62 -11.24 -10.96
N SER A 24 -8.62 -12.39 -11.64
CA SER A 24 -7.39 -13.11 -12.03
C SER A 24 -6.72 -12.58 -13.30
N ARG A 25 -7.40 -11.73 -14.07
CA ARG A 25 -6.90 -11.23 -15.36
C ARG A 25 -5.83 -10.16 -15.21
N SER A 26 -4.95 -10.02 -16.18
CA SER A 26 -3.89 -9.01 -16.15
C SER A 26 -4.42 -7.58 -16.33
N ASP A 27 -3.66 -6.56 -15.91
CA ASP A 27 -4.05 -5.15 -16.07
C ASP A 27 -4.30 -4.80 -17.56
N GLU A 28 -3.54 -5.38 -18.49
CA GLU A 28 -3.68 -5.15 -19.92
C GLU A 28 -4.94 -5.79 -20.50
N GLU A 29 -5.27 -7.01 -20.08
CA GLU A 29 -6.52 -7.70 -20.46
C GLU A 29 -7.74 -6.93 -19.95
N LEU A 30 -7.69 -6.41 -18.72
CA LEU A 30 -8.76 -5.60 -18.15
C LEU A 30 -8.95 -4.27 -18.90
N LEU A 31 -7.88 -3.68 -19.44
CA LEU A 31 -7.99 -2.47 -20.26
C LEU A 31 -8.69 -2.73 -21.60
N ARG A 32 -8.48 -3.92 -22.18
CA ARG A 32 -9.08 -4.37 -23.45
C ARG A 32 -10.49 -4.93 -23.28
N GLU A 33 -10.89 -5.26 -22.06
CA GLU A 33 -12.21 -5.81 -21.74
C GLU A 33 -13.34 -4.83 -22.10
N GLN A 34 -14.24 -5.25 -23.01
CA GLN A 34 -15.37 -4.44 -23.46
C GLN A 34 -16.70 -4.87 -22.84
N ARG A 35 -16.90 -6.17 -22.61
CA ARG A 35 -18.20 -6.72 -22.17
C ARG A 35 -18.51 -6.32 -20.75
N HIS A 36 -17.51 -6.39 -19.88
CA HIS A 36 -17.61 -6.03 -18.46
C HIS A 36 -16.74 -4.81 -18.13
N ARG A 37 -16.75 -3.80 -19.01
CA ARG A 37 -15.90 -2.60 -18.90
C ARG A 37 -16.00 -1.92 -17.53
N VAL A 38 -17.20 -1.82 -16.94
CA VAL A 38 -17.41 -1.20 -15.63
C VAL A 38 -16.67 -1.95 -14.52
N ALA A 39 -16.80 -3.28 -14.48
CA ALA A 39 -16.10 -4.12 -13.50
C ALA A 39 -14.60 -4.10 -13.74
N ALA A 40 -14.15 -4.19 -14.99
CA ALA A 40 -12.73 -4.15 -15.32
C ALA A 40 -12.06 -2.83 -14.87
N ARG A 41 -12.73 -1.69 -15.11
CA ARG A 41 -12.26 -0.38 -14.63
C ARG A 41 -12.30 -0.27 -13.11
N ALA A 42 -13.29 -0.86 -12.46
CA ALA A 42 -13.35 -0.90 -11.00
C ALA A 42 -12.21 -1.72 -10.37
N ILE A 43 -11.83 -2.86 -10.98
CA ILE A 43 -10.67 -3.68 -10.56
C ILE A 43 -9.36 -2.91 -10.77
N LEU A 44 -9.17 -2.27 -11.93
CA LEU A 44 -8.00 -1.43 -12.19
C LEU A 44 -7.90 -0.28 -11.18
N GLY A 45 -9.04 0.31 -10.79
CA GLY A 45 -9.13 1.30 -9.73
C GLY A 45 -8.70 0.76 -8.37
N ALA A 46 -9.16 -0.44 -8.00
CA ALA A 46 -8.78 -1.12 -6.77
C ALA A 46 -7.28 -1.47 -6.73
N ARG A 47 -6.73 -2.03 -7.82
CA ARG A 47 -5.28 -2.33 -7.94
C ARG A 47 -4.42 -1.08 -7.89
N ALA A 48 -4.87 0.01 -8.50
CA ALA A 48 -4.19 1.31 -8.37
C ALA A 48 -4.20 1.82 -6.92
N ALA A 49 -5.29 1.59 -6.18
CA ALA A 49 -5.38 1.94 -4.77
C ALA A 49 -4.44 1.11 -3.88
N GLU A 50 -4.28 -0.19 -4.15
CA GLU A 50 -3.30 -1.04 -3.47
C GLU A 50 -1.86 -0.55 -3.68
N ARG A 51 -1.57 0.04 -4.85
CA ARG A 51 -0.29 0.70 -5.17
C ARG A 51 -0.17 2.12 -4.59
N TYR A 52 -1.14 2.57 -3.79
CA TYR A 52 -1.23 3.91 -3.23
C TYR A 52 -1.29 5.06 -4.27
N ASP A 53 -1.77 4.76 -5.49
CA ASP A 53 -1.97 5.77 -6.53
C ASP A 53 -3.43 6.26 -6.54
N ALA A 54 -3.71 7.23 -5.68
CA ALA A 54 -5.05 7.82 -5.56
C ALA A 54 -5.53 8.50 -6.84
N LYS A 55 -4.62 9.10 -7.63
CA LYS A 55 -4.96 9.83 -8.85
C LYS A 55 -5.45 8.87 -9.93
N THR A 56 -4.68 7.80 -10.18
CA THR A 56 -5.05 6.78 -11.15
C THR A 56 -6.27 5.97 -10.70
N ALA A 57 -6.37 5.64 -9.41
CA ALA A 57 -7.54 4.98 -8.86
C ALA A 57 -8.82 5.80 -9.10
N ARG A 58 -8.80 7.09 -8.77
CA ARG A 58 -9.94 7.99 -8.97
C ARG A 58 -10.35 8.09 -10.45
N ARG A 59 -9.38 8.13 -11.37
CA ARG A 59 -9.65 8.13 -12.81
C ARG A 59 -10.42 6.88 -13.23
N TYR A 60 -9.93 5.69 -12.88
CA TYR A 60 -10.59 4.44 -13.27
C TYR A 60 -11.96 4.25 -12.62
N PHE A 61 -12.14 4.65 -11.36
CA PHE A 61 -13.47 4.60 -10.73
C PHE A 61 -14.45 5.61 -11.35
N ASN A 62 -14.00 6.79 -11.77
CA ASN A 62 -14.85 7.74 -12.48
C ASN A 62 -15.28 7.19 -13.85
N GLU A 63 -14.36 6.55 -14.59
CA GLU A 63 -14.68 5.86 -15.84
C GLU A 63 -15.68 4.71 -15.63
N ALA A 64 -15.52 3.94 -14.56
CA ALA A 64 -16.47 2.89 -14.18
C ALA A 64 -17.84 3.49 -13.84
N LEU A 65 -17.89 4.58 -13.06
CA LEU A 65 -19.12 5.25 -12.64
C LEU A 65 -19.87 5.94 -13.80
N ALA A 66 -19.16 6.34 -14.84
CA ALA A 66 -19.74 6.90 -16.06
C ALA A 66 -20.50 5.82 -16.87
N GLY A 67 -19.98 4.59 -16.90
CA GLY A 67 -20.62 3.46 -17.58
C GLY A 67 -21.57 2.61 -16.71
N ALA A 68 -21.62 2.85 -15.39
CA ALA A 68 -22.36 2.01 -14.46
C ALA A 68 -23.89 2.24 -14.50
N HIS A 69 -24.65 1.15 -14.39
CA HIS A 69 -26.10 1.21 -14.29
C HIS A 69 -26.54 1.92 -12.99
N PRO A 70 -27.61 2.74 -12.98
CA PRO A 70 -28.04 3.52 -11.81
C PRO A 70 -28.17 2.74 -10.50
N HIS A 71 -28.58 1.48 -10.57
CA HIS A 71 -28.73 0.61 -9.41
C HIS A 71 -27.39 0.18 -8.79
N GLU A 72 -26.32 0.11 -9.58
CA GLU A 72 -24.97 -0.29 -9.14
C GLU A 72 -24.12 0.90 -8.67
N ARG A 73 -24.48 2.12 -9.08
CA ARG A 73 -23.72 3.34 -8.73
C ARG A 73 -23.51 3.52 -7.22
N PRO A 74 -24.48 3.23 -6.32
CA PRO A 74 -24.25 3.32 -4.88
C PRO A 74 -23.16 2.37 -4.40
N ALA A 75 -23.20 1.10 -4.82
CA ALA A 75 -22.19 0.11 -4.47
C ALA A 75 -20.81 0.48 -5.03
N LEU A 76 -20.75 0.92 -6.28
CA LEU A 76 -19.50 1.35 -6.91
C LEU A 76 -18.91 2.61 -6.26
N ARG A 77 -19.75 3.59 -5.87
CA ARG A 77 -19.30 4.77 -5.09
C ARG A 77 -18.76 4.36 -3.73
N GLN A 78 -19.37 3.39 -3.08
CA GLN A 78 -18.93 2.90 -1.77
C GLN A 78 -17.58 2.17 -1.89
N MET A 79 -17.42 1.35 -2.92
CA MET A 79 -16.15 0.68 -3.25
C MET A 79 -15.04 1.68 -3.62
N MET A 80 -15.38 2.70 -4.39
CA MET A 80 -14.47 3.81 -4.70
C MET A 80 -14.03 4.53 -3.42
N LYS A 81 -14.94 4.84 -2.48
CA LYS A 81 -14.59 5.49 -1.20
C LYS A 81 -13.61 4.63 -0.39
N ALA A 82 -13.88 3.34 -0.25
CA ALA A 82 -12.99 2.42 0.45
C ALA A 82 -11.60 2.37 -0.22
N SER A 83 -11.56 2.24 -1.54
CA SER A 83 -10.31 2.18 -2.31
C SER A 83 -9.52 3.49 -2.25
N LEU A 84 -10.19 4.65 -2.32
CA LEU A 84 -9.53 5.95 -2.19
C LEU A 84 -9.02 6.19 -0.77
N ALA A 85 -9.76 5.78 0.26
CA ALA A 85 -9.30 5.87 1.65
C ALA A 85 -8.04 5.03 1.87
N LEU A 86 -7.94 3.85 1.25
CA LEU A 86 -6.71 3.05 1.25
C LEU A 86 -5.56 3.77 0.53
N ALA A 87 -5.81 4.25 -0.69
CA ALA A 87 -4.79 4.90 -1.52
C ALA A 87 -4.23 6.17 -0.88
N GLU A 88 -5.12 6.95 -0.24
CA GLU A 88 -4.80 8.18 0.46
C GLU A 88 -4.38 7.94 1.93
N ARG A 89 -4.20 6.68 2.34
CA ARG A 89 -3.70 6.31 3.68
C ARG A 89 -4.55 6.89 4.82
N ARG A 90 -5.87 6.86 4.66
CA ARG A 90 -6.89 7.36 5.61
C ARG A 90 -7.57 6.20 6.34
N PRO A 91 -7.06 5.77 7.50
CA PRO A 91 -7.48 4.54 8.17
C PRO A 91 -8.89 4.62 8.75
N ASP A 92 -9.30 5.79 9.26
CA ASP A 92 -10.61 5.94 9.88
C ASP A 92 -11.71 5.93 8.80
N GLU A 93 -11.49 6.64 7.69
CA GLU A 93 -12.39 6.62 6.53
C GLU A 93 -12.44 5.23 5.87
N LEU A 94 -11.31 4.50 5.85
CA LEU A 94 -11.27 3.14 5.32
C LEU A 94 -12.13 2.18 6.15
N ALA A 95 -11.98 2.21 7.48
CA ALA A 95 -12.75 1.36 8.37
C ALA A 95 -14.26 1.60 8.22
N GLU A 96 -14.67 2.87 8.19
CA GLU A 96 -16.08 3.25 8.00
C GLU A 96 -16.59 2.83 6.61
N ALA A 97 -15.77 3.00 5.57
CA ALA A 97 -16.16 2.67 4.21
C ALA A 97 -16.32 1.15 3.98
N VAL A 98 -15.45 0.34 4.59
CA VAL A 98 -15.51 -1.13 4.52
C VAL A 98 -16.72 -1.67 5.30
N GLN A 99 -17.02 -1.12 6.48
CA GLN A 99 -18.22 -1.47 7.24
C GLN A 99 -19.51 -1.17 6.45
N LYS A 100 -19.57 0.00 5.80
CA LYS A 100 -20.69 0.37 4.92
C LYS A 100 -20.81 -0.50 3.66
N LEU A 101 -19.75 -1.24 3.31
CA LEU A 101 -19.76 -2.25 2.26
C LEU A 101 -20.31 -3.61 2.73
N GLY A 102 -20.57 -3.77 4.04
CA GLY A 102 -20.98 -5.04 4.65
C GLY A 102 -19.85 -6.03 4.85
N GLN A 103 -18.59 -5.60 4.72
CA GLN A 103 -17.40 -6.43 4.97
C GLN A 103 -16.87 -6.21 6.39
N GLU A 104 -16.16 -7.21 6.92
CA GLU A 104 -15.50 -7.08 8.21
C GLU A 104 -14.47 -5.94 8.16
N PRO A 105 -14.46 -5.04 9.16
CA PRO A 105 -13.50 -3.95 9.18
C PRO A 105 -12.06 -4.49 9.27
N PRO A 106 -11.09 -3.80 8.63
CA PRO A 106 -9.70 -4.20 8.71
C PRO A 106 -9.21 -4.19 10.16
N SER A 107 -8.31 -5.13 10.47
CA SER A 107 -7.82 -5.34 11.84
C SER A 107 -7.17 -4.07 12.41
N ARG A 108 -7.24 -3.87 13.73
CA ARG A 108 -6.59 -2.74 14.43
C ARG A 108 -5.10 -2.60 14.08
N ARG A 109 -4.41 -3.73 13.87
CA ARG A 109 -2.99 -3.75 13.46
C ARG A 109 -2.81 -3.22 12.04
N GLN A 110 -3.65 -3.62 11.09
CA GLN A 110 -3.61 -3.11 9.72
C GLN A 110 -3.89 -1.60 9.66
N LEU A 111 -4.87 -1.13 10.44
CA LEU A 111 -5.17 0.30 10.55
C LEU A 111 -4.00 1.09 11.17
N MET A 112 -3.34 0.54 12.20
CA MET A 112 -2.15 1.15 12.80
C MET A 112 -0.97 1.22 11.82
N VAL A 113 -0.76 0.18 11.01
CA VAL A 113 0.25 0.19 9.94
C VAL A 113 -0.09 1.27 8.90
N LEU A 114 -1.35 1.40 8.49
CA LEU A 114 -1.76 2.43 7.54
C LEU A 114 -1.55 3.85 8.11
N ARG A 115 -1.80 4.06 9.41
CA ARG A 115 -1.46 5.31 10.13
C ARG A 115 0.03 5.61 10.07
N LEU A 116 0.86 4.59 10.32
CA LEU A 116 2.31 4.74 10.32
C LEU A 116 2.85 5.05 8.92
N VAL A 117 2.34 4.38 7.88
CA VAL A 117 2.68 4.67 6.48
C VAL A 117 2.24 6.08 6.09
N GLY A 118 1.04 6.51 6.48
CA GLY A 118 0.56 7.87 6.26
C GLY A 118 1.40 8.94 6.98
N LEU A 119 1.98 8.61 8.15
CA LEU A 119 2.84 9.52 8.91
C LEU A 119 4.22 9.71 8.25
N ILE A 120 4.80 8.65 7.72
CA ILE A 120 6.14 8.66 7.10
C ILE A 120 6.08 9.17 5.66
N ALA A 121 5.07 8.73 4.90
CA ALA A 121 4.86 9.10 3.51
C ALA A 121 3.45 9.70 3.38
N PRO A 122 3.29 11.02 3.53
CA PRO A 122 1.98 11.64 3.40
C PRO A 122 1.49 11.61 1.94
N PRO A 123 0.17 11.58 1.69
CA PRO A 123 -0.40 11.50 0.35
C PRO A 123 -0.08 12.74 -0.51
N PRO A 124 -0.05 12.62 -1.85
CA PRO A 124 0.05 13.76 -2.76
C PRO A 124 -1.23 14.63 -2.62
N GLY A 125 -1.09 15.85 -2.10
CA GLY A 125 -2.22 16.77 -1.81
C GLY A 125 -2.44 17.09 -0.31
N SER A 126 -1.67 16.48 0.59
CA SER A 126 -1.65 16.84 2.01
C SER A 126 -1.14 18.28 2.24
N SER A 127 -1.62 18.94 3.30
CA SER A 127 -1.21 20.31 3.64
C SER A 127 0.31 20.40 3.83
N LEU A 128 0.88 21.57 3.51
CA LEU A 128 2.32 21.82 3.63
C LEU A 128 2.85 21.48 5.04
N ALA A 129 2.03 21.71 6.08
CA ALA A 129 2.36 21.36 7.46
C ALA A 129 2.55 19.85 7.69
N VAL A 130 1.72 19.00 7.08
CA VAL A 130 1.84 17.54 7.22
C VAL A 130 3.08 17.02 6.48
N ARG A 131 3.39 17.59 5.31
CA ARG A 131 4.63 17.30 4.58
C ARG A 131 5.87 17.75 5.35
N ALA A 132 5.84 18.95 5.91
CA ALA A 132 6.91 19.48 6.74
C ALA A 132 7.11 18.62 8.00
N ARG A 133 6.04 18.16 8.65
CA ARG A 133 6.13 17.22 9.78
C ARG A 133 6.82 15.92 9.39
N ALA A 134 6.43 15.30 8.27
CA ALA A 134 7.07 14.07 7.80
C ALA A 134 8.56 14.29 7.50
N PHE A 135 8.90 15.41 6.86
CA PHE A 135 10.28 15.80 6.61
C PHE A 135 11.08 16.03 7.90
N LEU A 136 10.52 16.76 8.87
CA LEU A 136 11.14 16.99 10.18
C LEU A 136 11.36 15.68 10.94
N LEU A 137 10.40 14.76 10.87
CA LEU A 137 10.51 13.45 11.51
C LEU A 137 11.63 12.62 10.85
N LEU A 138 11.73 12.65 9.51
CA LEU A 138 12.83 12.03 8.79
C LEU A 138 14.19 12.67 9.14
N ALA A 139 14.26 14.00 9.16
CA ALA A 139 15.46 14.74 9.54
C ALA A 139 15.89 14.43 10.99
N LEU A 140 14.93 14.39 11.92
CA LEU A 140 15.17 14.01 13.31
C LEU A 140 15.73 12.60 13.43
N ILE A 141 15.18 11.64 12.68
CA ILE A 141 15.69 10.26 12.64
C ILE A 141 17.14 10.23 12.15
N VAL A 142 17.46 10.99 11.09
CA VAL A 142 18.83 11.09 10.56
C VAL A 142 19.78 11.71 11.60
N VAL A 143 19.37 12.79 12.26
CA VAL A 143 20.15 13.43 13.33
C VAL A 143 20.37 12.47 14.50
N LEU A 144 19.35 11.72 14.91
CA LEU A 144 19.46 10.72 15.97
C LEU A 144 20.45 9.61 15.59
N LEU A 145 20.40 9.12 14.35
CA LEU A 145 21.35 8.12 13.83
C LEU A 145 22.79 8.64 13.86
N LEU A 146 23.01 9.90 13.47
CA LEU A 146 24.32 10.54 13.54
C LEU A 146 24.80 10.70 14.99
N ALA A 147 23.91 11.12 15.90
CA ALA A 147 24.23 11.27 17.32
C ALA A 147 24.58 9.94 17.98
N VAL A 148 23.84 8.87 17.67
CA VAL A 148 24.15 7.51 18.15
C VAL A 148 25.49 7.03 17.58
N GLY A 149 25.73 7.23 16.28
CA GLY A 149 27.01 6.88 15.65
C GLY A 149 28.19 7.62 16.26
N ALA A 150 28.05 8.93 16.51
CA ALA A 150 29.05 9.76 17.17
C ALA A 150 29.28 9.32 18.62
N GLY A 151 28.22 9.04 19.38
CA GLY A 151 28.32 8.56 20.76
C GLY A 151 29.05 7.22 20.86
N ILE A 152 28.75 6.27 19.97
CA ILE A 152 29.45 4.98 19.91
C ILE A 152 30.93 5.18 19.57
N ALA A 153 31.25 6.05 18.60
CA ALA A 153 32.63 6.34 18.24
C ALA A 153 33.42 6.94 19.42
N GLN A 154 32.78 7.82 20.20
CA GLN A 154 33.40 8.47 21.36
C GLN A 154 33.64 7.48 22.51
N LEU A 155 32.70 6.57 22.77
CA LEU A 155 32.86 5.48 23.75
C LEU A 155 33.97 4.49 23.34
N ALA A 156 34.10 4.18 22.06
CA ALA A 156 35.16 3.32 21.55
C ALA A 156 36.56 3.98 21.60
N ALA A 157 36.61 5.32 21.51
CA ALA A 157 37.84 6.11 21.57
C ALA A 157 38.35 6.37 23.00
N LEU A 158 37.49 6.25 24.00
CA LEU A 158 37.80 6.46 25.43
C LEU A 158 39.01 5.66 25.94
N PRO A 159 39.16 4.35 25.65
CA PRO A 159 40.32 3.59 26.10
C PRO A 159 41.64 3.96 25.38
N PHE A 160 41.58 4.73 24.30
CA PHE A 160 42.75 5.12 23.49
C PHE A 160 43.20 6.57 23.74
N GLY A 161 42.72 7.21 24.82
CA GLY A 161 43.12 8.58 25.19
C GLY A 161 42.29 9.69 24.53
N GLY A 162 41.19 9.34 23.85
CA GLY A 162 40.31 10.29 23.17
C GLY A 162 40.79 10.68 21.77
N VAL A 163 39.86 11.01 20.88
CA VAL A 163 40.14 11.41 19.50
C VAL A 163 39.56 12.81 19.29
N GLY A 164 40.34 13.73 18.71
CA GLY A 164 39.89 15.09 18.40
C GLY A 164 38.63 15.09 17.51
N PHE A 165 37.86 16.18 17.56
CA PHE A 165 36.54 16.32 16.89
C PHE A 165 36.54 15.87 15.41
N PHE A 166 37.60 16.16 14.65
CA PHE A 166 37.71 15.73 13.25
C PHE A 166 37.93 14.22 13.09
N GLY A 167 38.70 13.58 13.99
CA GLY A 167 38.92 12.14 13.96
C GLY A 167 37.70 11.35 14.43
N SER A 168 36.94 11.87 15.40
CA SER A 168 35.68 11.25 15.86
C SER A 168 34.58 11.35 14.80
N VAL A 169 34.52 12.44 14.02
CA VAL A 169 33.59 12.55 12.88
C VAL A 169 33.93 11.56 11.75
N LEU A 170 35.21 11.37 11.42
CA LEU A 170 35.63 10.40 10.41
C LEU A 170 35.41 8.94 10.86
N LEU A 171 35.76 8.60 12.10
CA LEU A 171 35.49 7.28 12.69
C LEU A 171 33.99 7.02 12.84
N GLY A 172 33.22 8.02 13.30
CA GLY A 172 31.76 7.95 13.38
C GLY A 172 31.11 7.75 12.02
N GLY A 173 31.59 8.44 10.98
CA GLY A 173 31.17 8.22 9.60
C GLY A 173 31.45 6.80 9.11
N LEU A 174 32.63 6.26 9.41
CA LEU A 174 33.02 4.90 9.03
C LEU A 174 32.17 3.83 9.77
N ILE A 175 31.86 4.05 11.04
CA ILE A 175 30.95 3.20 11.83
C ILE A 175 29.54 3.26 11.25
N VAL A 176 29.02 4.44 10.89
CA VAL A 176 27.70 4.57 10.24
C VAL A 176 27.66 3.82 8.91
N VAL A 177 28.69 3.94 8.07
CA VAL A 177 28.81 3.18 6.82
C VAL A 177 28.86 1.67 7.09
N ALA A 178 29.61 1.23 8.10
CA ALA A 178 29.69 -0.18 8.48
C ALA A 178 28.34 -0.71 9.01
N VAL A 179 27.63 0.05 9.84
CA VAL A 179 26.30 -0.32 10.34
C VAL A 179 25.29 -0.38 9.20
N ILE A 180 25.30 0.59 8.27
CA ILE A 180 24.45 0.56 7.07
C ILE A 180 24.79 -0.66 6.21
N ALA A 181 26.08 -0.97 6.02
CA ALA A 181 26.51 -2.14 5.27
C ALA A 181 26.03 -3.45 5.92
N VAL A 182 26.14 -3.58 7.25
CA VAL A 182 25.65 -4.73 8.02
C VAL A 182 24.13 -4.84 7.95
N LEU A 183 23.39 -3.74 8.13
CA LEU A 183 21.93 -3.73 8.02
C LEU A 183 21.47 -4.06 6.59
N ALA A 184 22.17 -3.57 5.57
CA ALA A 184 21.90 -3.91 4.18
C ALA A 184 22.19 -5.38 3.89
N LEU A 185 23.27 -5.95 4.44
CA LEU A 185 23.59 -7.37 4.34
C LEU A 185 22.56 -8.25 5.07
N MET A 186 22.17 -7.88 6.28
CA MET A 186 21.11 -8.57 7.04
C MET A 186 19.75 -8.45 6.34
N GLY A 187 19.44 -7.28 5.78
CA GLY A 187 18.24 -7.03 4.98
C GLY A 187 18.19 -7.92 3.74
N ARG A 188 19.29 -7.99 2.99
CA ARG A 188 19.43 -8.89 1.82
C ARG A 188 19.30 -10.36 2.21
N ARG A 189 19.89 -10.79 3.33
CA ARG A 189 19.77 -12.17 3.83
C ARG A 189 18.32 -12.50 4.24
N ARG A 190 17.61 -11.58 4.88
CA ARG A 190 16.19 -11.77 5.23
C ARG A 190 15.30 -11.77 3.98
N GLN A 191 15.57 -10.91 3.00
CA GLN A 191 14.84 -10.88 1.74
C GLN A 191 15.06 -12.15 0.91
N GLY A 192 16.26 -12.74 0.94
CA GLY A 192 16.57 -14.03 0.30
C GLY A 192 15.70 -15.17 0.85
N ARG A 193 15.65 -15.33 2.17
CA ARG A 193 14.83 -16.37 2.83
C ARG A 193 13.33 -16.24 2.55
N LEU A 194 12.82 -15.01 2.41
CA LEU A 194 11.42 -14.78 2.04
C LEU A 194 11.13 -15.16 0.59
N ARG A 195 12.09 -14.91 -0.33
CA ARG A 195 12.00 -15.31 -1.73
C ARG A 195 12.08 -16.82 -1.91
N GLU A 196 12.91 -17.50 -1.12
CA GLU A 196 12.98 -18.97 -1.08
C GLU A 196 11.64 -19.57 -0.65
N ARG A 197 11.06 -19.10 0.46
CA ARG A 197 9.73 -19.55 0.92
C ARG A 197 8.60 -19.27 -0.09
N GLN A 198 8.68 -18.15 -0.81
CA GLN A 198 7.73 -17.86 -1.90
C GLN A 198 7.91 -18.80 -3.08
N ARG A 199 9.16 -19.12 -3.45
CA ARG A 199 9.47 -20.11 -4.51
C ARG A 199 9.01 -21.51 -4.13
N GLU A 200 9.22 -21.92 -2.89
CA GLU A 200 8.72 -23.21 -2.37
C GLU A 200 7.19 -23.28 -2.47
N ARG A 201 6.47 -22.26 -1.98
CA ARG A 201 5.00 -22.20 -2.14
C ARG A 201 4.53 -22.24 -3.60
N LEU A 202 5.22 -21.53 -4.49
CA LEU A 202 4.90 -21.54 -5.92
C LEU A 202 5.14 -22.92 -6.55
N ASN A 203 6.18 -23.63 -6.13
CA ASN A 203 6.47 -24.99 -6.57
C ASN A 203 5.41 -25.97 -6.04
N GLU A 204 5.02 -25.89 -4.76
CA GLU A 204 3.94 -26.72 -4.19
C GLU A 204 2.60 -26.51 -4.92
N LEU A 205 2.26 -25.25 -5.22
CA LEU A 205 1.05 -24.93 -6.00
C LEU A 205 1.15 -25.48 -7.43
N ARG A 206 2.34 -25.44 -8.04
CA ARG A 206 2.57 -25.97 -9.38
C ARG A 206 2.52 -27.50 -9.42
N GLU A 207 2.98 -28.18 -8.38
CA GLU A 207 2.86 -29.64 -8.23
C GLU A 207 1.41 -30.06 -8.02
N ARG A 208 0.65 -29.34 -7.18
CA ARG A 208 -0.80 -29.59 -7.02
C ARG A 208 -1.63 -29.32 -8.28
N ALA A 209 -1.13 -28.46 -9.17
CA ALA A 209 -1.79 -28.11 -10.43
C ALA A 209 -1.36 -28.99 -11.61
N ARG A 210 -0.43 -29.94 -11.43
CA ARG A 210 -0.14 -30.96 -12.43
C ARG A 210 -1.17 -32.10 -12.29
N PRO A 211 -1.94 -32.41 -13.34
CA PRO A 211 -2.91 -33.51 -13.34
C PRO A 211 -2.22 -34.87 -13.31
#